data_AF-A0A920H107-F1
#
_entry.id   AF-A0A920H107-F1
#
_cell.length_a   1.000
_cell.length_b   1.000
_cell.length_c   1.000
_cell.angle_alpha   90.00
_cell.angle_beta   90.00
_cell.angle_gamma   90.00
#
_symmetry.space_group_name_H-M   'P 1'
#
loop_
_entity.id
_entity.type
_entity.pdbx_description
1 polymer ?
#
loop_
_entity_poly.entity_id
_entity_poly.type
_entity_poly.pdbx_seq_one_letter_code
_entity_poly.pdbx_strand_id
1 'polypeptide(L)'
;MTATLLNAGTAPVSATVLTEQIQSRRGAAHLEDMITLAPNVAASSGASRSRFFQIRGIGERSQFVEPVNPSVGILLDGIDLSGAGGALTLFDVRQVEVLRGPQGTLMGANALAGLIAVQSNGTDSDARDSQWA
;
A
#
# COMPACT_ATOMS: atom_id res chain seq x y z
N MET A 1 7.66 -3.51 7.87
CA MET A 1 6.76 -3.05 8.96
C MET A 1 5.40 -2.78 8.36
N THR A 2 4.35 -3.33 8.95
CA THR A 2 2.99 -3.48 8.40
C THR A 2 2.01 -3.12 9.52
N ALA A 3 0.82 -2.59 9.25
CA ALA A 3 -0.18 -2.22 10.28
C ALA A 3 -0.57 -3.40 11.18
N THR A 4 -0.56 -4.62 10.65
CA THR A 4 -0.72 -5.85 11.43
C THR A 4 0.44 -6.10 12.42
N LEU A 5 1.62 -5.53 12.18
CA LEU A 5 2.82 -5.62 13.03
C LEU A 5 2.99 -4.43 13.99
N LEU A 6 2.12 -3.41 13.91
CA LEU A 6 2.13 -2.27 14.82
C LEU A 6 1.45 -2.67 16.14
N ASN A 7 2.24 -3.18 17.09
CA ASN A 7 1.78 -3.48 18.45
C ASN A 7 1.49 -2.18 19.25
N ALA A 8 0.71 -2.32 20.33
CA ALA A 8 0.02 -1.33 21.17
C ALA A 8 0.84 -0.14 21.77
N GLY A 9 2.10 0.06 21.38
CA GLY A 9 2.95 1.18 21.81
C GLY A 9 3.27 2.21 20.72
N THR A 10 2.80 1.99 19.48
CA THR A 10 2.96 2.95 18.38
C THR A 10 1.76 3.90 18.29
N ALA A 11 1.98 5.14 17.86
CA ALA A 11 0.94 6.16 17.78
C ALA A 11 -0.30 5.63 17.03
N PRO A 12 -1.53 5.93 17.49
CA PRO A 12 -2.75 5.39 16.89
C PRO A 12 -2.82 5.78 15.41
N VAL A 13 -2.64 4.80 14.53
CA VAL A 13 -2.70 4.99 13.08
C VAL A 13 -4.05 4.54 12.55
N SER A 14 -4.62 5.34 11.65
CA SER A 14 -5.85 4.97 10.97
C SER A 14 -5.50 4.04 9.81
N ALA A 15 -5.64 2.73 10.03
CA ALA A 15 -5.33 1.72 9.03
C ALA A 15 -6.60 1.11 8.41
N THR A 16 -6.48 0.58 7.20
CA THR A 16 -7.43 -0.37 6.60
C THR A 16 -6.63 -1.54 6.05
N VAL A 17 -7.03 -2.75 6.43
CA VAL A 17 -6.41 -3.99 5.95
C VAL A 17 -7.37 -4.65 4.97
N LEU A 18 -6.89 -4.90 3.77
CA LEU A 18 -7.61 -5.52 2.67
C LEU A 18 -6.96 -6.88 2.40
N THR A 19 -7.66 -7.95 2.79
CA THR A 19 -7.12 -9.32 2.74
C THR A 19 -7.27 -9.96 1.37
N GLU A 20 -6.52 -11.04 1.13
CA GLU A 20 -6.67 -11.92 -0.04
C GLU A 20 -8.13 -12.38 -0.24
N GLN A 21 -8.88 -12.62 0.84
CA GLN A 21 -10.30 -12.99 0.74
C GLN A 21 -11.15 -11.87 0.12
N ILE A 22 -10.87 -10.62 0.47
CA ILE A 22 -11.56 -9.46 -0.13
C ILE A 22 -11.15 -9.32 -1.59
N GLN A 23 -9.86 -9.51 -1.88
CA GLN A 23 -9.33 -9.48 -3.24
C GLN A 23 -9.99 -10.52 -4.15
N SER A 24 -10.06 -11.78 -3.71
CA SER A 24 -10.62 -12.87 -4.53
C SER A 24 -12.13 -12.68 -4.78
N ARG A 25 -12.88 -12.26 -3.76
CA ARG A 25 -14.32 -11.95 -3.89
C ARG A 25 -14.59 -10.82 -4.87
N ARG A 26 -13.66 -9.86 -4.99
CA ARG A 26 -13.77 -8.72 -5.90
C ARG A 26 -13.25 -9.04 -7.30
N GLY A 27 -12.51 -10.13 -7.48
CA GLY A 27 -11.78 -10.41 -8.72
C GLY A 27 -10.73 -9.34 -9.03
N ALA A 28 -10.14 -8.75 -7.97
CA ALA A 28 -9.21 -7.64 -8.10
C ALA A 28 -7.87 -8.10 -8.67
N ALA A 29 -7.43 -7.46 -9.75
CA ALA A 29 -6.20 -7.82 -10.47
C ALA A 29 -5.07 -6.81 -10.24
N HIS A 30 -5.42 -5.54 -10.01
CA HIS A 30 -4.47 -4.44 -9.83
C HIS A 30 -4.70 -3.71 -8.52
N LEU A 31 -3.69 -2.98 -8.06
CA LEU A 31 -3.72 -2.29 -6.78
C LEU A 31 -4.92 -1.33 -6.65
N GLU A 32 -5.26 -0.59 -7.71
CA GLU A 32 -6.40 0.34 -7.72
C GLU A 32 -7.75 -0.30 -7.43
N ASP A 33 -7.91 -1.58 -7.81
CA ASP A 33 -9.14 -2.33 -7.62
C ASP A 33 -9.42 -2.52 -6.13
N MET A 34 -8.36 -2.61 -5.32
CA MET A 34 -8.43 -2.83 -3.88
C MET A 34 -8.43 -1.53 -3.09
N ILE A 35 -7.48 -0.63 -3.32
CA ILE A 35 -7.29 0.55 -2.46
C ILE A 35 -8.50 1.48 -2.44
N THR A 36 -9.33 1.48 -3.49
CA THR A 36 -10.56 2.27 -3.57
C THR A 36 -11.64 1.81 -2.57
N LEU A 37 -11.48 0.62 -1.96
CA LEU A 37 -12.29 0.17 -0.84
C LEU A 37 -11.94 0.87 0.48
N ALA A 38 -10.72 1.39 0.61
CA ALA A 38 -10.32 2.08 1.81
C ALA A 38 -10.97 3.48 1.85
N PRO A 39 -11.52 3.90 3.00
CA PRO A 39 -12.20 5.18 3.12
C PRO A 39 -11.21 6.34 2.96
N ASN A 40 -11.67 7.40 2.29
CA ASN A 40 -10.86 8.59 1.99
C ASN A 40 -9.60 8.27 1.18
N VAL A 41 -9.67 7.26 0.32
CA VAL A 41 -8.64 6.94 -0.67
C VAL A 41 -9.22 7.17 -2.06
N ALA A 42 -8.45 7.84 -2.90
CA ALA A 42 -8.77 7.99 -4.31
C ALA A 42 -7.57 7.56 -5.15
N ALA A 43 -7.85 7.24 -6.41
CA ALA A 43 -6.86 6.91 -7.40
C ALA A 43 -7.14 7.77 -8.63
N SER A 44 -6.09 8.27 -9.26
CA SER A 44 -6.21 8.95 -10.54
C SER A 44 -5.23 8.39 -11.54
N SER A 45 -5.71 8.28 -12.77
CA SER A 45 -4.94 7.78 -13.89
C SER A 45 -4.54 8.90 -14.83
N GLY A 46 -3.30 8.85 -15.32
CA GLY A 46 -2.88 9.59 -16.51
C GLY A 46 -3.05 8.80 -17.82
N ALA A 47 -3.41 7.51 -17.74
CA ALA A 47 -3.53 6.57 -18.87
C ALA A 47 -4.52 5.41 -18.55
N SER A 48 -4.17 4.15 -18.87
CA SER A 48 -5.05 2.98 -18.65
C SER A 48 -5.02 2.40 -17.22
N ARG A 49 -4.07 2.82 -16.38
CA ARG A 49 -3.89 2.34 -15.00
C ARG A 49 -3.61 3.48 -14.05
N SER A 50 -4.15 3.38 -12.83
CA SER A 50 -4.00 4.44 -11.84
C SER A 50 -2.57 4.49 -11.33
N ARG A 51 -1.88 5.58 -11.62
CA ARG A 51 -0.50 5.80 -11.17
C ARG A 51 -0.43 6.59 -9.87
N PHE A 52 -1.39 7.48 -9.67
CA PHE A 52 -1.38 8.40 -8.55
C PHE A 52 -2.49 8.04 -7.57
N PHE A 53 -2.14 8.08 -6.30
CA PHE A 53 -3.07 7.78 -5.21
C PHE A 53 -3.14 8.97 -4.28
N GLN A 54 -4.33 9.20 -3.75
CA GLN A 54 -4.57 10.26 -2.79
C GLN A 54 -5.16 9.66 -1.53
N ILE A 55 -4.64 10.09 -0.38
CA ILE A 55 -5.15 9.71 0.93
C ILE A 55 -5.58 10.99 1.64
N ARG A 56 -6.85 11.03 2.07
CA ARG A 56 -7.50 12.22 2.66
C ARG A 56 -7.40 13.46 1.75
N GLY A 57 -7.49 13.25 0.44
CA GLY A 57 -7.40 14.32 -0.57
C GLY A 57 -5.99 14.86 -0.83
N ILE A 58 -4.96 14.32 -0.15
CA ILE A 58 -3.56 14.69 -0.37
C ILE A 58 -2.92 13.64 -1.29
N GLY A 59 -2.32 14.11 -2.38
CA GLY A 59 -1.63 13.29 -3.36
C GLY A 59 -1.61 13.94 -4.74
N GLU A 60 -0.69 13.48 -5.58
CA GLU A 60 -0.56 13.94 -6.95
C GLU A 60 -1.77 13.48 -7.77
N ARG A 61 -2.20 14.25 -8.77
CA ARG A 61 -3.26 13.84 -9.72
C ARG A 61 -2.76 13.65 -11.14
N SER A 62 -1.64 14.28 -11.45
CA SER A 62 -0.92 14.24 -12.72
C SER A 62 0.48 14.78 -12.46
N GLN A 63 1.48 14.32 -13.21
CA GLN A 63 2.83 14.89 -13.15
C GLN A 63 3.46 14.94 -14.54
N PHE A 64 4.21 16.01 -14.81
CA PHE A 64 5.07 16.11 -16.00
C PHE A 64 6.47 15.54 -15.75
N VAL A 65 6.89 15.48 -14.48
CA VAL A 65 8.16 14.95 -13.99
C VAL A 65 7.90 14.20 -12.69
N GLU A 66 8.61 13.10 -12.44
CA GLU A 66 8.51 12.34 -11.18
C GLU A 66 8.85 13.25 -9.97
N PRO A 67 7.99 13.35 -8.95
CA PRO A 67 8.32 14.05 -7.73
C PRO A 67 9.47 13.36 -7.04
N VAL A 68 10.41 14.15 -6.53
CA VAL A 68 11.53 13.65 -5.72
C VAL A 68 11.02 12.95 -4.46
N ASN A 69 9.92 13.47 -3.88
CA ASN A 69 9.27 12.93 -2.69
C ASN A 69 7.77 12.73 -2.95
N PRO A 70 7.29 11.49 -3.21
CA PRO A 70 5.87 11.22 -3.43
C PRO A 70 5.02 11.42 -2.17
N SER A 71 3.84 12.04 -2.34
CA SER A 71 2.90 12.31 -1.25
C SER A 71 2.34 11.04 -0.60
N VAL A 72 2.06 10.01 -1.40
CA VAL A 72 1.64 8.69 -0.93
C VAL A 72 2.76 7.69 -1.21
N GLY A 73 3.23 7.03 -0.15
CA GLY A 73 4.22 5.97 -0.28
C GLY A 73 3.58 4.64 -0.66
N ILE A 74 4.26 3.83 -1.46
CA ILE A 74 3.86 2.45 -1.77
C ILE A 74 5.03 1.52 -1.45
N LEU A 75 4.80 0.55 -0.57
CA LEU A 75 5.76 -0.49 -0.26
C LEU A 75 5.27 -1.83 -0.77
N LEU A 76 6.12 -2.62 -1.41
CA LEU A 76 5.93 -4.05 -1.64
C LEU A 76 6.98 -4.80 -0.82
N ASP A 77 6.56 -5.53 0.21
CA ASP A 77 7.47 -6.29 1.09
C ASP A 77 8.63 -5.46 1.68
N GLY A 78 8.39 -4.16 1.86
CA GLY A 78 9.38 -3.20 2.38
C GLY A 78 10.22 -2.49 1.32
N ILE A 79 10.03 -2.80 0.03
CA ILE A 79 10.67 -2.12 -1.10
C ILE A 79 9.79 -0.96 -1.56
N ASP A 80 10.37 0.23 -1.70
CA ASP A 80 9.67 1.42 -2.18
C ASP A 80 9.38 1.35 -3.68
N LEU A 81 8.09 1.36 -4.02
CA LEU A 81 7.54 1.38 -5.38
C LEU A 81 6.64 2.60 -5.62
N SER A 82 6.80 3.64 -4.80
CA SER A 82 6.07 4.90 -4.96
C SER A 82 6.29 5.48 -6.36
N GLY A 83 5.22 5.97 -6.99
CA GLY A 83 5.24 6.44 -8.38
C GLY A 83 5.12 5.35 -9.46
N ALA A 84 5.33 4.08 -9.10
CA ALA A 84 5.17 2.91 -9.99
C ALA A 84 3.94 2.04 -9.66
N GLY A 85 3.08 2.45 -8.73
CA GLY A 85 2.00 1.61 -8.23
C GLY A 85 0.95 1.17 -9.26
N GLY A 86 0.80 1.87 -10.38
CA GLY A 86 -0.10 1.45 -11.47
C GLY A 86 0.37 0.20 -12.23
N ALA A 87 1.64 -0.22 -12.05
CA ALA A 87 2.16 -1.47 -12.60
C ALA A 87 2.00 -2.65 -11.63
N LEU A 88 1.58 -2.42 -10.39
CA LEU A 88 1.45 -3.47 -9.39
C LEU A 88 0.25 -4.37 -9.68
N THR A 89 0.55 -5.65 -9.88
CA THR A 89 -0.44 -6.72 -9.94
C THR A 89 -0.66 -7.30 -8.56
N LEU A 90 -1.86 -7.77 -8.28
CA LEU A 90 -2.19 -8.44 -7.03
C LEU A 90 -2.04 -9.97 -7.10
N PHE A 91 -1.35 -10.48 -8.11
CA PHE A 91 -1.01 -11.91 -8.14
C PHE A 91 -0.07 -12.23 -6.98
N ASP A 92 -0.38 -13.31 -6.25
CA ASP A 92 0.38 -13.77 -5.09
C ASP A 92 0.52 -12.76 -3.94
N VAL A 93 -0.49 -11.89 -3.78
CA VAL A 93 -0.57 -10.92 -2.69
C VAL A 93 -1.44 -11.47 -1.56
N ARG A 94 -0.89 -11.43 -0.33
CA ARG A 94 -1.59 -11.83 0.89
C ARG A 94 -2.54 -10.74 1.38
N GLN A 95 -2.05 -9.50 1.40
CA GLN A 95 -2.84 -8.35 1.86
C GLN A 95 -2.30 -7.03 1.33
N VAL A 96 -3.22 -6.06 1.22
CA VAL A 96 -2.93 -4.66 0.97
C VAL A 96 -3.40 -3.87 2.19
N GLU A 97 -2.55 -3.00 2.69
CA GLU A 97 -2.86 -2.15 3.83
C GLU A 97 -2.71 -0.69 3.47
N VAL A 98 -3.65 0.13 3.95
CA VAL A 98 -3.60 1.57 3.78
C VAL A 98 -3.50 2.24 5.13
N LEU A 99 -2.35 2.84 5.41
CA LEU A 99 -2.09 3.66 6.58
C LEU A 99 -2.35 5.12 6.21
N ARG A 100 -3.33 5.75 6.87
CA ARG A 100 -3.72 7.13 6.57
C ARG A 100 -3.05 8.11 7.52
N GLY A 101 -2.41 9.11 6.96
CA GLY A 101 -1.65 10.13 7.67
C GLY A 101 -0.13 9.89 7.61
N PRO A 102 0.68 10.90 8.00
CA PRO A 102 2.11 10.91 7.75
C PRO A 102 2.84 9.68 8.31
N GLN A 103 3.68 9.04 7.48
CA GLN A 103 4.50 7.88 7.86
C GLN A 103 6.00 8.18 7.79
N GLY A 104 6.42 9.37 8.24
CA GLY A 104 7.81 9.83 8.10
C GLY A 104 8.86 9.00 8.85
N THR A 105 8.45 8.20 9.85
CA THR A 105 9.36 7.26 10.54
C THR A 105 9.67 6.03 9.70
N LEU A 106 8.77 5.62 8.81
CA LEU A 106 8.93 4.44 7.95
C LEU A 106 9.50 4.79 6.58
N MET A 107 9.16 5.97 6.06
CA MET A 107 9.44 6.40 4.67
C MET A 107 10.27 7.68 4.58
N GLY A 108 10.74 8.24 5.70
CA GLY A 108 11.52 9.48 5.72
C GLY A 108 10.72 10.69 5.22
N ALA A 109 11.20 11.33 4.16
CA ALA A 109 10.53 12.50 3.56
C ALA A 109 9.31 12.14 2.69
N ASN A 110 9.12 10.85 2.38
CA ASN A 110 8.01 10.34 1.57
C ASN A 110 6.80 10.02 2.45
N ALA A 111 5.63 9.76 1.83
CA ALA A 111 4.42 9.30 2.52
C ALA A 111 3.81 10.31 3.51
N LEU A 112 3.78 11.60 3.15
CA LEU A 112 3.12 12.66 3.92
C LEU A 112 1.60 12.44 4.06
N ALA A 113 0.94 11.98 2.99
CA ALA A 113 -0.48 11.67 3.00
C ALA A 113 -0.78 10.31 3.67
N GLY A 114 0.17 9.38 3.55
CA GLY A 114 0.05 8.02 4.05
C GLY A 114 0.86 7.02 3.24
N LEU A 115 0.69 5.76 3.60
CA LEU A 115 1.42 4.63 3.06
C LEU A 115 0.45 3.53 2.62
N ILE A 116 0.70 2.96 1.44
CA ILE A 116 0.07 1.73 0.97
C ILE A 116 1.11 0.62 1.08
N ALA A 117 0.92 -0.34 1.97
CA ALA A 117 1.81 -1.49 2.13
C ALA A 117 1.17 -2.72 1.48
N VAL A 118 1.85 -3.30 0.52
CA VAL A 118 1.49 -4.54 -0.15
C VAL A 118 2.40 -5.64 0.39
N GLN A 119 1.80 -6.76 0.74
CA GLN A 119 2.53 -7.91 1.28
C GLN A 119 2.25 -9.14 0.43
N SER A 120 3.30 -9.74 -0.12
CA SER A 120 3.19 -10.99 -0.87
C SER A 120 2.93 -12.17 0.08
N ASN A 121 2.53 -13.30 -0.49
CA ASN A 121 2.58 -14.55 0.25
C ASN A 121 4.04 -14.91 0.54
N GLY A 122 4.32 -15.31 1.78
CA GLY A 122 5.64 -15.78 2.17
C GLY A 122 6.02 -17.05 1.40
N THR A 123 7.32 -17.32 1.32
CA THR A 123 7.78 -18.59 0.74
C THR A 123 7.40 -19.74 1.67
N ASP A 124 7.16 -20.95 1.14
CA ASP A 124 6.84 -22.15 1.94
C ASP A 124 7.93 -22.46 2.99
N SER A 125 9.16 -21.98 2.79
CA SER A 125 10.26 -22.05 3.77
C SER A 125 10.00 -21.23 5.05
N ASP A 126 9.34 -20.08 4.94
CA ASP A 126 9.05 -19.22 6.10
C ASP A 126 7.92 -19.82 6.96
N ALA A 127 6.97 -20.50 6.31
CA ALA A 127 5.91 -21.26 6.98
C ALA A 127 6.46 -22.49 7.72
N ARG A 128 7.54 -23.06 7.19
CA ARG A 128 8.29 -24.17 7.78
C ARG A 128 9.04 -23.72 9.04
N ASP A 129 9.84 -22.66 8.95
CA ASP A 129 10.66 -22.19 10.08
C ASP A 129 9.85 -21.70 11.30
N SER A 130 8.64 -21.17 11.07
CA SER A 130 7.72 -20.78 12.16
C SER A 130 7.04 -21.96 12.86
N GLN A 131 7.10 -23.17 12.30
CA GLN A 131 6.53 -24.39 12.87
C GLN A 131 7.49 -25.11 13.83
N TRP A 132 8.77 -24.70 13.85
CA TRP A 132 9.81 -25.25 14.74
C TRP A 132 10.35 -24.22 15.75
N ALA A 133 9.68 -23.08 15.90
CA ALA A 133 10.01 -22.02 16.84
C ALA A 133 9.03 -21.95 18.02
#